data_AF-A0A0N1B9J9-F1
#
_entry.id   AF-A0A0N1B9J9-F1
#
_cell.length_a   1.000
_cell.length_b   1.000
_cell.length_c   1.000
_cell.angle_alpha   90.00
_cell.angle_beta   90.00
_cell.angle_gamma   90.00
#
_symmetry.space_group_name_H-M   'P 1'
#
loop_
_entity.id
_entity.type
_entity.pdbx_description
1 polymer ?
#
loop_
_entity_poly.entity_id
_entity_poly.type
_entity_poly.pdbx_seq_one_letter_code
_entity_poly.pdbx_strand_id
1 'polypeptide(L)'
;MLNRIAKGQCDQAVEQLNGMLEKPTAATYLIAGSMYERGACLKPNTDRARDFYAKAWGLGDTARAPAYLAALSASAAGGADVAQTLWWYARLPDGGRAPMPEICRVAKTEDVEAFVRGIESWSADRRERCRLAVGLEAMASAIKPFYPFASLLAGGQGQFDVRVDFARGTVEVMERSGFRSTPLKDLLEKLYRDAVGRLGPPKVQPTAEWVVVTPWEFKIQ
;
A
#
# COMPACT_ATOMS: atom_id res chain seq x y z
N MET A 1 14.93 14.96 2.74
CA MET A 1 15.05 13.54 3.13
C MET A 1 14.96 12.57 1.95
N LEU A 2 13.86 12.45 1.20
CA LEU A 2 13.74 11.49 0.08
C LEU A 2 14.84 11.64 -0.99
N ASN A 3 15.20 12.87 -1.35
CA ASN A 3 16.33 13.14 -2.26
C ASN A 3 17.69 12.63 -1.72
N ARG A 4 17.88 12.66 -0.39
CA ARG A 4 19.11 12.15 0.26
C ARG A 4 19.16 10.63 0.19
N ILE A 5 18.04 9.96 0.49
CA ILE A 5 17.89 8.51 0.34
C ILE A 5 18.17 8.09 -1.10
N ALA A 6 17.58 8.79 -2.09
CA ALA A 6 17.79 8.50 -3.51
C ALA A 6 19.25 8.67 -3.97
N LYS A 7 20.02 9.54 -3.30
CA LYS A 7 21.45 9.77 -3.56
C LYS A 7 22.37 8.92 -2.68
N GLY A 8 21.84 8.00 -1.88
CA GLY A 8 22.63 7.17 -0.96
C GLY A 8 23.24 7.91 0.24
N GLN A 9 22.80 9.14 0.51
CA GLN A 9 23.30 9.98 1.61
C GLN A 9 22.64 9.59 2.94
N CYS A 10 22.91 8.38 3.42
CA CYS A 10 22.17 7.79 4.53
C CYS A 10 22.38 8.48 5.87
N ASP A 11 23.59 8.91 6.20
CA ASP A 11 23.87 9.61 7.47
C ASP A 11 23.04 10.89 7.59
N GLN A 12 23.02 11.70 6.52
CA GLN A 12 22.24 12.94 6.47
C GLN A 12 20.73 12.69 6.44
N ALA A 13 20.28 11.56 5.88
CA ALA A 13 18.87 11.18 5.90
C ALA A 13 18.42 10.79 7.31
N VAL A 14 19.26 10.05 8.04
CA VAL A 14 19.01 9.63 9.43
C VAL A 14 19.08 10.82 10.38
N GLU A 15 20.07 11.70 10.22
CA GLU A 15 20.17 12.96 10.99
C GLU A 15 18.91 13.81 10.80
N GLN A 16 18.48 14.01 9.55
CA GLN A 16 17.25 14.74 9.25
C GLN A 16 16.02 14.08 9.88
N LEU A 17 15.92 12.74 9.83
CA LEU A 17 14.82 12.01 10.46
C LEU A 17 14.80 12.23 11.98
N ASN A 18 15.96 12.13 12.64
CA ASN A 18 16.09 12.31 14.08
C ASN A 18 15.64 13.73 14.50
N GLY A 19 16.07 14.77 13.76
CA GLY A 19 15.61 16.13 14.02
C GLY A 19 14.09 16.29 13.85
N MET A 20 13.47 15.61 12.87
CA MET A 20 12.01 15.61 12.73
C MET A 20 11.29 14.89 13.88
N LEU A 21 11.94 13.89 14.50
CA LEU A 21 11.39 13.09 15.60
C LEU A 21 11.42 13.80 16.95
N GLU A 22 12.15 14.91 17.09
CA GLU A 22 12.11 15.75 18.30
C GLU A 22 10.75 16.42 18.52
N LYS A 23 10.06 16.78 17.42
CA LYS A 23 8.70 17.34 17.41
C LYS A 23 7.87 16.63 16.33
N PRO A 24 7.45 15.39 16.59
CA PRO A 24 6.91 14.53 15.55
C PRO A 24 5.53 15.00 15.10
N THR A 25 5.32 14.99 13.79
CA THR A 25 4.00 15.08 13.15
C THR A 25 3.58 13.69 12.68
N ALA A 26 2.31 13.52 12.30
CA ALA A 26 1.89 12.26 11.68
C ALA A 26 2.72 11.93 10.42
N ALA A 27 3.03 12.93 9.60
CA ALA A 27 3.89 12.76 8.42
C ALA A 27 5.32 12.31 8.78
N THR A 28 5.89 12.84 9.88
CA THR A 28 7.18 12.38 10.41
C THR A 28 7.15 10.89 10.71
N TYR A 29 6.09 10.42 11.37
CA TYR A 29 5.97 9.01 11.72
C TYR A 29 5.73 8.11 10.49
N LEU A 30 4.92 8.53 9.51
CA LEU A 30 4.78 7.77 8.26
C LEU A 30 6.11 7.63 7.52
N ILE A 31 6.90 8.70 7.49
CA ILE A 31 8.25 8.70 6.94
C ILE A 31 9.15 7.71 7.69
N ALA A 32 9.20 7.80 9.02
CA ALA A 32 10.01 6.92 9.86
C ALA A 32 9.63 5.44 9.64
N GLY A 33 8.33 5.16 9.65
CA GLY A 33 7.81 3.82 9.43
C GLY A 33 8.18 3.27 8.06
N SER A 34 8.07 4.07 7.00
CA SER A 34 8.45 3.66 5.64
C SER A 34 9.95 3.38 5.49
N MET A 35 10.80 4.14 6.18
CA MET A 35 12.24 3.88 6.19
C MET A 35 12.57 2.55 6.88
N TYR A 36 11.96 2.26 8.04
CA TYR A 36 12.14 0.97 8.72
C TYR A 36 11.49 -0.19 7.96
N GLU A 37 10.35 0.01 7.32
CA GLU A 37 9.69 -1.04 6.55
C GLU A 37 10.54 -1.47 5.35
N ARG A 38 11.10 -0.49 4.62
CA ARG A 38 11.82 -0.73 3.36
C ARG A 38 13.32 -0.92 3.54
N GLY A 39 13.85 -0.72 4.75
CA GLY A 39 15.29 -0.65 4.97
C GLY A 39 15.97 0.53 4.28
N ALA A 40 15.25 1.65 4.09
CA ALA A 40 15.80 2.81 3.40
C ALA A 40 16.72 3.58 4.36
N CYS A 41 18.04 3.39 4.20
CA CYS A 41 19.08 3.95 5.07
C CYS A 41 19.02 3.52 6.55
N LEU A 42 18.17 2.57 6.88
CA LEU A 42 18.01 1.96 8.20
C LEU A 42 17.94 0.44 8.04
N LYS A 43 18.27 -0.31 9.08
CA LYS A 43 18.02 -1.76 9.09
C LYS A 43 16.50 -2.02 9.03
N PRO A 44 16.01 -2.87 8.12
CA PRO A 44 14.60 -3.23 8.08
C PRO A 44 14.08 -3.69 9.44
N ASN A 45 12.93 -3.18 9.86
CA ASN A 45 12.26 -3.55 11.11
C ASN A 45 10.75 -3.27 11.00
N THR A 46 9.96 -4.31 10.81
CA THR A 46 8.51 -4.20 10.58
C THR A 46 7.73 -3.86 11.85
N ASP A 47 8.22 -4.25 13.03
CA ASP A 47 7.59 -3.88 14.30
C ASP A 47 7.74 -2.38 14.57
N ARG A 48 8.93 -1.83 14.38
CA ARG A 48 9.14 -0.37 14.44
C ARG A 48 8.30 0.36 13.39
N ALA A 49 8.21 -0.17 12.18
CA ALA A 49 7.38 0.44 11.15
C ALA A 49 5.91 0.49 11.59
N ARG A 50 5.38 -0.61 12.12
CA ARG A 50 4.02 -0.70 12.66
C ARG A 50 3.78 0.32 13.77
N ASP A 51 4.71 0.41 14.73
CA ASP A 51 4.62 1.37 15.84
C ASP A 51 4.55 2.81 15.35
N PHE A 52 5.38 3.17 14.36
CA PHE A 52 5.34 4.50 13.78
C PHE A 52 4.03 4.77 13.03
N TYR A 53 3.54 3.83 12.22
CA TYR A 53 2.26 4.00 11.55
C TYR A 53 1.09 4.11 12.55
N ALA A 54 1.11 3.34 13.64
CA ALA A 54 0.13 3.45 14.71
C ALA A 54 0.19 4.82 15.42
N LYS A 55 1.39 5.36 15.66
CA LYS A 55 1.56 6.72 16.19
C LYS A 55 1.04 7.79 15.23
N ALA A 56 1.24 7.63 13.91
CA ALA A 56 0.66 8.54 12.92
C ALA A 56 -0.88 8.54 12.96
N TRP A 57 -1.49 7.36 13.07
CA TRP A 57 -2.92 7.21 13.28
C TRP A 57 -3.38 7.88 14.58
N GLY A 58 -2.65 7.69 15.68
CA GLY A 58 -2.93 8.34 16.98
C GLY A 58 -2.86 9.87 16.94
N LEU A 59 -2.16 10.44 15.96
CA LEU A 59 -2.15 11.89 15.68
C LEU A 59 -3.25 12.34 14.71
N GLY A 60 -4.21 11.47 14.38
CA GLY A 60 -5.39 11.79 13.57
C GLY A 60 -5.20 11.66 12.07
N ASP A 61 -4.12 11.03 11.58
CA ASP A 61 -3.92 10.81 10.14
C ASP A 61 -4.76 9.63 9.63
N THR A 62 -6.04 9.91 9.42
CA THR A 62 -7.01 8.88 9.02
C THR A 62 -6.93 8.49 7.55
N ALA A 63 -6.28 9.31 6.71
CA ALA A 63 -6.19 9.07 5.28
C ALA A 63 -5.00 8.18 4.89
N ARG A 64 -3.85 8.31 5.57
CA ARG A 64 -2.62 7.62 5.17
C ARG A 64 -2.24 6.51 6.13
N ALA A 65 -2.33 6.72 7.44
CA ALA A 65 -1.87 5.74 8.41
C ALA A 65 -2.56 4.36 8.27
N PRO A 66 -3.89 4.26 8.06
CA PRO A 66 -4.53 2.97 7.82
C PRO A 66 -4.08 2.30 6.53
N ALA A 67 -3.74 3.07 5.48
CA ALA A 67 -3.23 2.51 4.23
C ALA A 67 -1.85 1.86 4.45
N TYR A 68 -0.97 2.52 5.19
CA TYR A 68 0.33 1.96 5.57
C TYR A 68 0.19 0.73 6.47
N LEU A 69 -0.71 0.75 7.46
CA LEU A 69 -0.97 -0.38 8.35
C LEU A 69 -1.57 -1.57 7.60
N ALA A 70 -2.53 -1.33 6.70
CA ALA A 70 -3.11 -2.37 5.85
C ALA A 70 -2.05 -2.96 4.89
N ALA A 71 -1.25 -2.11 4.24
CA ALA A 71 -0.16 -2.53 3.36
C ALA A 71 0.89 -3.38 4.08
N LEU A 72 1.32 -2.94 5.26
CA LEU A 72 2.28 -3.68 6.08
C LEU A 72 1.70 -5.03 6.50
N SER A 73 0.46 -5.04 7.00
CA SER A 73 -0.23 -6.27 7.44
C SER A 73 -0.43 -7.26 6.30
N ALA A 74 -0.64 -6.77 5.07
CA ALA A 74 -0.75 -7.63 3.91
C ALA A 74 0.59 -8.20 3.46
N SER A 75 1.69 -7.48 3.68
CA SER A 75 3.03 -7.86 3.21
C SER A 75 3.55 -9.12 3.89
N ALA A 76 4.37 -9.88 3.16
CA ALA A 76 5.06 -11.05 3.72
C ALA A 76 5.96 -10.68 4.90
N ALA A 77 6.68 -9.56 4.81
CA ALA A 77 7.56 -9.07 5.86
C ALA A 77 6.81 -8.63 7.13
N GLY A 78 5.56 -8.17 6.98
CA GLY A 78 4.70 -7.75 8.09
C GLY A 78 3.88 -8.88 8.72
N GLY A 79 4.06 -10.13 8.29
CA GLY A 79 3.38 -11.31 8.83
C GLY A 79 2.17 -11.81 8.03
N ALA A 80 1.78 -11.12 6.94
CA ALA A 80 0.69 -11.49 6.04
C ALA A 80 -0.61 -11.91 6.78
N ASP A 81 -1.26 -10.94 7.42
CA ASP A 81 -2.49 -11.09 8.20
C ASP A 81 -3.68 -10.44 7.47
N VAL A 82 -4.61 -11.28 7.01
CA VAL A 82 -5.81 -10.84 6.28
C VAL A 82 -6.76 -10.02 7.15
N ALA A 83 -6.94 -10.37 8.43
CA ALA A 83 -7.88 -9.69 9.29
C ALA A 83 -7.38 -8.27 9.57
N GLN A 84 -6.10 -8.12 9.94
CA GLN A 84 -5.50 -6.80 10.12
C GLN A 84 -5.50 -5.98 8.82
N THR A 85 -5.22 -6.61 7.68
CA THR A 85 -5.27 -5.95 6.36
C THR A 85 -6.65 -5.34 6.11
N LEU A 86 -7.71 -6.14 6.24
CA LEU A 86 -9.09 -5.69 6.00
C LEU A 86 -9.56 -4.70 7.05
N TRP A 87 -9.16 -4.89 8.31
CA TRP A 87 -9.50 -4.01 9.43
C TRP A 87 -9.00 -2.58 9.23
N TRP A 88 -7.73 -2.44 8.86
CA TRP A 88 -7.12 -1.15 8.60
C TRP A 88 -7.64 -0.54 7.30
N TYR A 89 -7.81 -1.33 6.25
CA TYR A 89 -8.32 -0.81 4.98
C TYR A 89 -9.76 -0.30 5.09
N ALA A 90 -10.62 -0.97 5.87
CA ALA A 90 -12.00 -0.52 6.12
C ALA A 90 -12.09 0.85 6.84
N ARG A 91 -11.00 1.31 7.45
CA ARG A 91 -10.88 2.62 8.11
C ARG A 91 -10.46 3.73 7.16
N LEU A 92 -10.07 3.41 5.93
CA LEU A 92 -9.81 4.43 4.93
C LEU A 92 -11.10 5.19 4.61
N PRO A 93 -11.04 6.52 4.47
CA PRO A 93 -12.13 7.30 3.89
C PRO A 93 -12.52 6.71 2.53
N ASP A 94 -13.82 6.60 2.28
CA ASP A 94 -14.40 6.04 1.05
C ASP A 94 -13.93 4.63 0.66
N GLY A 95 -13.35 3.89 1.61
CA GLY A 95 -12.79 2.56 1.36
C GLY A 95 -11.47 2.58 0.59
N GLY A 96 -10.71 3.68 0.63
CA GLY A 96 -9.41 3.79 -0.02
C GLY A 96 -9.47 4.41 -1.42
N ARG A 97 -8.51 4.07 -2.30
CA ARG A 97 -8.52 4.56 -3.68
C ARG A 97 -9.61 3.90 -4.52
N ALA A 98 -9.80 2.61 -4.32
CA ALA A 98 -10.79 1.81 -5.02
C ALA A 98 -11.69 1.13 -3.99
N PRO A 99 -12.98 0.96 -4.30
CA PRO A 99 -13.87 0.20 -3.43
C PRO A 99 -13.32 -1.22 -3.28
N MET A 100 -13.38 -1.71 -2.04
CA MET A 100 -13.01 -3.08 -1.73
C MET A 100 -13.79 -4.05 -2.65
N PRO A 101 -13.14 -5.08 -3.23
CA PRO A 101 -13.84 -6.09 -4.02
C PRO A 101 -15.03 -6.65 -3.25
N GLU A 102 -16.14 -6.93 -3.92
CA GLU A 102 -17.37 -7.34 -3.26
C GLU A 102 -17.18 -8.58 -2.37
N ILE A 103 -16.42 -9.56 -2.87
CA ILE A 103 -16.06 -10.77 -2.12
C ILE A 103 -15.25 -10.48 -0.84
N CYS A 104 -14.66 -9.30 -0.71
CA CYS A 104 -13.84 -8.89 0.42
C CYS A 104 -14.54 -7.94 1.37
N ARG A 105 -15.73 -7.42 1.01
CA ARG A 105 -16.45 -6.44 1.83
C ARG A 105 -16.63 -6.95 3.25
N VAL A 106 -16.31 -6.07 4.20
CA VAL A 106 -16.46 -6.26 5.64
C VAL A 106 -17.30 -5.12 6.20
N ALA A 107 -18.05 -5.39 7.26
CA ALA A 107 -18.73 -4.33 8.00
C ALA A 107 -17.69 -3.49 8.78
N LYS A 108 -17.90 -2.18 8.84
CA LYS A 108 -17.17 -1.33 9.79
C LYS A 108 -17.69 -1.65 11.20
N THR A 109 -16.78 -2.00 12.09
CA THR A 109 -17.08 -2.31 13.49
C THR A 109 -15.88 -1.95 14.35
N GLU A 110 -16.14 -1.67 15.62
CA GLU A 110 -15.10 -1.51 16.66
C GLU A 110 -14.90 -2.80 17.47
N ASP A 111 -15.77 -3.80 17.30
CA ASP A 111 -15.59 -5.14 17.88
C ASP A 111 -14.54 -5.92 17.06
N VAL A 112 -13.28 -5.78 17.49
CA VAL A 112 -12.11 -6.43 16.88
C VAL A 112 -12.27 -7.95 16.88
N GLU A 113 -12.76 -8.54 17.97
CA GLU A 113 -12.83 -9.99 18.08
C GLU A 113 -13.92 -10.57 17.19
N ALA A 114 -15.11 -9.97 17.15
CA ALA A 114 -16.17 -10.39 16.25
C ALA A 114 -15.75 -10.22 14.78
N PHE A 115 -14.99 -9.16 14.48
CA PHE A 115 -14.41 -8.97 13.16
C PHE A 115 -13.45 -10.11 12.80
N VAL A 116 -12.47 -10.42 13.66
CA VAL A 116 -11.50 -11.49 13.43
C VAL A 116 -12.20 -12.84 13.24
N ARG A 117 -13.13 -13.20 14.14
CA ARG A 117 -13.94 -14.43 14.03
C ARG A 117 -14.73 -14.48 12.70
N GLY A 118 -15.30 -13.36 12.29
CA GLY A 118 -15.99 -13.22 11.02
C GLY A 118 -15.08 -13.54 9.82
N ILE A 119 -13.86 -13.02 9.81
CA ILE A 119 -12.87 -13.31 8.76
C ILE A 119 -12.39 -14.76 8.83
N GLU A 120 -12.18 -15.31 10.02
CA GLU A 120 -11.70 -16.68 10.20
C GLU A 120 -12.68 -17.74 9.70
N SER A 121 -13.98 -17.43 9.68
CA SER A 121 -15.01 -18.29 9.08
C SER A 121 -14.95 -18.38 7.55
N TRP A 122 -14.18 -17.51 6.88
CA TRP A 122 -14.04 -17.54 5.43
C TRP A 122 -13.12 -18.68 4.98
N SER A 123 -13.34 -19.18 3.75
CA SER A 123 -12.41 -20.13 3.14
C SER A 123 -10.99 -19.55 3.07
N ALA A 124 -9.98 -20.41 3.20
CA ALA A 124 -8.57 -20.01 3.08
C ALA A 124 -8.30 -19.27 1.75
N ASP A 125 -8.93 -19.77 0.69
CA ASP A 125 -8.93 -19.21 -0.65
C ASP A 125 -9.49 -17.78 -0.71
N ARG A 126 -10.65 -17.52 -0.08
CA ARG A 126 -11.22 -16.16 0.03
C ARG A 126 -10.31 -15.24 0.85
N ARG A 127 -9.81 -15.71 1.99
CA ARG A 127 -8.90 -14.94 2.85
C ARG A 127 -7.65 -14.49 2.09
N GLU A 128 -7.05 -15.41 1.34
CA GLU A 128 -5.84 -15.11 0.59
C GLU A 128 -6.10 -14.13 -0.57
N ARG A 129 -7.18 -14.32 -1.34
CA ARG A 129 -7.62 -13.36 -2.36
C ARG A 129 -7.77 -11.95 -1.79
N CYS A 130 -8.44 -11.85 -0.65
CA CYS A 130 -8.72 -10.57 -0.04
C CYS A 130 -7.48 -9.91 0.55
N ARG A 131 -6.57 -10.68 1.16
CA ARG A 131 -5.27 -10.16 1.59
C ARG A 131 -4.50 -9.54 0.42
N LEU A 132 -4.40 -10.27 -0.69
CA LEU A 132 -3.63 -9.83 -1.86
C LEU A 132 -4.26 -8.62 -2.54
N ALA A 133 -5.56 -8.67 -2.84
CA ALA A 133 -6.26 -7.59 -3.52
C ALA A 133 -6.30 -6.31 -2.68
N VAL A 134 -6.71 -6.42 -1.41
CA VAL A 134 -6.78 -5.26 -0.51
C VAL A 134 -5.40 -4.77 -0.12
N GLY A 135 -4.43 -5.66 0.06
CA GLY A 135 -3.04 -5.30 0.30
C GLY A 135 -2.42 -4.50 -0.84
N LEU A 136 -2.67 -4.91 -2.08
CA LEU A 136 -2.21 -4.18 -3.26
C LEU A 136 -2.80 -2.77 -3.32
N GLU A 137 -4.10 -2.64 -3.08
CA GLU A 137 -4.78 -1.34 -3.04
C GLU A 137 -4.32 -0.46 -1.87
N ALA A 138 -4.06 -1.07 -0.71
CA ALA A 138 -3.49 -0.39 0.45
C ALA A 138 -2.10 0.15 0.13
N MET A 139 -1.25 -0.66 -0.52
CA MET A 139 0.08 -0.26 -0.96
C MET A 139 -0.01 0.91 -1.94
N ALA A 140 -0.87 0.81 -2.97
CA ALA A 140 -1.14 1.88 -3.92
C ALA A 140 -1.65 3.18 -3.26
N SER A 141 -2.51 3.04 -2.26
CA SER A 141 -3.05 4.17 -1.49
C SER A 141 -1.99 4.83 -0.61
N ALA A 142 -1.08 4.06 -0.02
CA ALA A 142 0.00 4.57 0.82
C ALA A 142 1.01 5.43 0.04
N ILE A 143 1.20 5.15 -1.26
CA ILE A 143 2.08 5.91 -2.15
C ILE A 143 1.38 7.11 -2.81
N LYS A 144 0.04 7.20 -2.76
CA LYS A 144 -0.79 8.29 -3.35
C LYS A 144 -0.23 9.71 -3.15
N PRO A 145 0.24 10.12 -1.95
CA PRO A 145 0.71 11.49 -1.71
C PRO A 145 1.97 11.88 -2.50
N PHE A 146 2.74 10.91 -2.99
CA PHE A 146 3.99 11.18 -3.72
C PHE A 146 3.79 11.32 -5.24
N TYR A 147 2.60 11.04 -5.76
CA TYR A 147 2.33 11.05 -7.21
C TYR A 147 2.05 12.39 -7.86
N PRO A 148 1.53 13.45 -7.20
CA PRO A 148 1.42 14.75 -7.84
C PRO A 148 2.75 15.21 -8.44
N PHE A 149 3.87 14.83 -7.79
CA PHE A 149 5.22 15.07 -8.29
C PHE A 149 5.55 14.19 -9.52
N ALA A 150 5.19 12.92 -9.50
CA ALA A 150 5.40 12.01 -10.64
C ALA A 150 4.54 12.39 -11.87
N SER A 151 3.29 12.83 -11.67
CA SER A 151 2.42 13.30 -12.75
C SER A 151 2.86 14.65 -13.31
N LEU A 152 3.37 15.57 -12.46
CA LEU A 152 4.00 16.81 -12.92
C LEU A 152 5.23 16.53 -13.79
N LEU A 153 6.08 15.59 -13.36
CA LEU A 153 7.28 15.21 -14.11
C LEU A 153 6.98 14.42 -15.40
N ALA A 154 5.89 13.64 -15.41
CA ALA A 154 5.47 12.84 -16.56
C ALA A 154 4.55 13.60 -17.54
N GLY A 155 4.14 14.83 -17.23
CA GLY A 155 3.45 15.75 -18.13
C GLY A 155 2.08 15.26 -18.63
N GLY A 156 1.31 14.50 -17.83
CA GLY A 156 0.13 13.79 -18.32
C GLY A 156 -1.07 13.67 -17.39
N GLN A 157 -2.26 13.68 -17.99
CA GLN A 157 -3.52 13.18 -17.42
C GLN A 157 -3.84 11.84 -18.09
N GLY A 158 -4.47 10.89 -17.41
CA GLY A 158 -4.77 9.60 -18.02
C GLY A 158 -5.57 8.66 -17.12
N GLN A 159 -6.19 7.66 -17.74
CA GLN A 159 -6.84 6.58 -17.03
C GLN A 159 -6.14 5.25 -17.35
N PHE A 160 -5.72 4.53 -16.31
CA PHE A 160 -5.10 3.22 -16.45
C PHE A 160 -5.86 2.17 -15.66
N ASP A 161 -5.94 0.97 -16.22
CA ASP A 161 -6.33 -0.24 -15.50
C ASP A 161 -5.06 -1.04 -15.24
N VAL A 162 -4.77 -1.35 -13.98
CA VAL A 162 -3.69 -2.27 -13.65
C VAL A 162 -4.26 -3.64 -13.39
N ARG A 163 -3.86 -4.62 -14.20
CA ARG A 163 -4.15 -6.04 -14.02
C ARG A 163 -2.99 -6.72 -13.32
N VAL A 164 -3.29 -7.43 -12.24
CA VAL A 164 -2.30 -8.25 -11.54
C VAL A 164 -2.78 -9.68 -11.50
N ASP A 165 -1.98 -10.61 -12.04
CA ASP A 165 -2.15 -12.05 -11.92
C ASP A 165 -1.17 -12.57 -10.86
N PHE A 166 -1.68 -12.82 -9.66
CA PHE A 166 -0.86 -13.32 -8.55
C PHE A 166 -0.38 -14.77 -8.74
N ALA A 167 -1.05 -15.56 -9.59
CA ALA A 167 -0.65 -16.93 -9.88
C ALA A 167 0.64 -16.95 -10.69
N ARG A 168 0.71 -16.07 -11.70
CA ARG A 168 1.86 -15.93 -12.59
C ARG A 168 2.84 -14.85 -12.16
N GLY A 169 2.50 -14.06 -11.12
CA GLY A 169 3.29 -12.91 -10.67
C GLY A 169 3.38 -11.81 -11.72
N THR A 170 2.43 -11.73 -12.65
CA THR A 170 2.46 -10.76 -13.75
C THR A 170 1.66 -9.51 -13.40
N VAL A 171 2.14 -8.38 -13.92
CA VAL A 171 1.53 -7.07 -13.80
C VAL A 171 1.45 -6.48 -15.19
N GLU A 172 0.25 -6.10 -15.60
CA GLU A 172 -0.03 -5.45 -16.88
C GLU A 172 -0.73 -4.12 -16.60
N VAL A 173 -0.18 -3.03 -17.14
CA VAL A 173 -0.82 -1.71 -17.09
C VAL A 173 -1.43 -1.41 -18.47
N MET A 174 -2.74 -1.28 -18.49
CA MET A 174 -3.52 -0.99 -19.69
C MET A 174 -3.99 0.47 -19.67
N GLU A 175 -3.89 1.13 -20.81
CA GLU A 175 -4.41 2.48 -21.00
C GLU A 175 -5.91 2.41 -21.38
N ARG A 176 -6.78 3.13 -20.66
CA ARG A 176 -8.22 3.18 -20.95
C ARG A 176 -8.57 4.20 -22.03
N SER A 177 -8.01 5.40 -21.96
CA SER A 177 -8.19 6.45 -22.97
C SER A 177 -7.29 7.66 -22.75
N GLY A 178 -6.93 8.33 -23.85
CA GLY A 178 -6.60 9.75 -23.88
C GLY A 178 -5.14 10.18 -23.71
N PHE A 179 -4.19 9.29 -23.40
CA PHE A 179 -2.80 9.74 -23.18
C PHE A 179 -1.74 8.61 -23.17
N ARG A 180 -0.89 8.61 -24.21
CA ARG A 180 0.26 7.69 -24.33
C ARG A 180 1.52 8.27 -23.68
N SER A 181 1.73 8.00 -22.40
CA SER A 181 3.04 8.23 -21.76
C SER A 181 3.64 6.91 -21.31
N THR A 182 4.52 6.37 -22.16
CA THR A 182 5.35 5.19 -21.85
C THR A 182 6.07 5.34 -20.50
N PRO A 183 6.66 6.50 -20.15
CA PRO A 183 7.32 6.67 -18.85
C PRO A 183 6.39 6.48 -17.65
N LEU A 184 5.13 6.94 -17.72
CA LEU A 184 4.17 6.77 -16.63
C LEU A 184 3.71 5.31 -16.51
N LYS A 185 3.45 4.65 -17.65
CA LYS A 185 3.12 3.22 -17.69
C LYS A 185 4.23 2.39 -17.05
N ASP A 186 5.48 2.60 -17.46
CA ASP A 186 6.64 1.86 -16.95
C ASP A 186 6.83 2.07 -15.44
N LEU A 187 6.61 3.30 -14.96
CA LEU A 187 6.65 3.62 -13.55
C LEU A 187 5.55 2.87 -12.77
N LEU A 188 4.31 2.87 -13.27
CA LEU A 188 3.20 2.14 -12.65
C LEU A 188 3.48 0.64 -12.61
N GLU A 189 3.93 0.06 -13.73
CA GLU A 189 4.28 -1.35 -13.77
C GLU A 189 5.37 -1.70 -12.76
N LYS A 190 6.42 -0.86 -12.65
CA LYS A 190 7.48 -1.06 -11.66
C LYS A 190 6.96 -0.99 -10.22
N LEU A 191 6.10 -0.02 -9.92
CA LEU A 191 5.53 0.16 -8.58
C LEU A 191 4.62 -1.01 -8.19
N TYR A 192 3.80 -1.50 -9.12
CA TYR A 192 2.95 -2.65 -8.89
C TYR A 192 3.75 -3.95 -8.79
N ARG A 193 4.80 -4.13 -9.59
CA ARG A 193 5.71 -5.27 -9.44
C ARG A 193 6.41 -5.29 -8.08
N ASP A 194 6.87 -4.14 -7.58
CA ASP A 194 7.42 -4.02 -6.22
C ASP A 194 6.36 -4.36 -5.16
N ALA A 195 5.13 -3.85 -5.31
CA ALA A 195 4.03 -4.16 -4.40
C ALA A 195 3.69 -5.66 -4.37
N VAL A 196 3.58 -6.30 -5.54
CA VAL A 196 3.37 -7.76 -5.66
C VAL A 196 4.51 -8.53 -5.00
N GLY A 197 5.76 -8.14 -5.22
CA GLY A 197 6.91 -8.74 -4.56
C GLY A 197 6.83 -8.66 -3.03
N ARG A 198 6.38 -7.51 -2.49
CA ARG A 198 6.20 -7.31 -1.04
C ARG A 198 5.05 -8.12 -0.44
N LEU A 199 3.99 -8.35 -1.21
CA LEU A 199 2.89 -9.23 -0.79
C LEU A 199 3.32 -10.69 -0.65
N GLY A 200 4.41 -11.07 -1.32
CA GLY A 200 4.90 -12.45 -1.39
C GLY A 200 4.03 -13.34 -2.28
N PRO A 201 4.48 -14.58 -2.55
CA PRO A 201 3.69 -15.53 -3.33
C PRO A 201 2.37 -15.86 -2.61
N PRO A 202 1.32 -16.21 -3.36
CA PRO A 202 0.07 -16.66 -2.76
C PRO A 202 0.30 -17.95 -1.94
N LYS A 203 -0.23 -17.99 -0.72
CA LYS A 203 -0.18 -19.17 0.17
C LYS A 203 -1.11 -20.30 -0.28
N VAL A 204 -2.10 -19.96 -1.11
CA VAL A 204 -3.07 -20.91 -1.67
C VAL A 204 -3.00 -20.80 -3.18
N GLN A 205 -2.84 -21.93 -3.86
CA GLN A 205 -2.79 -21.93 -5.31
C GLN A 205 -4.17 -21.58 -5.87
N PRO A 206 -4.26 -20.55 -6.72
CA PRO A 206 -5.53 -20.07 -7.20
C PRO A 206 -6.17 -21.08 -8.16
N THR A 207 -7.46 -21.37 -7.97
CA THR A 207 -8.24 -22.30 -8.81
C THR A 207 -8.67 -21.70 -10.16
N ALA A 208 -8.46 -20.40 -10.37
CA ALA A 208 -8.74 -19.65 -11.59
C ALA A 208 -7.73 -18.51 -11.77
N GLU A 209 -7.72 -17.84 -12.91
CA GLU A 209 -6.90 -16.64 -13.15
C GLU A 209 -7.37 -15.50 -12.21
N TRP A 210 -6.47 -15.01 -11.35
CA TRP A 210 -6.79 -14.00 -10.35
C TRP A 210 -6.37 -12.64 -10.84
N VAL A 211 -7.26 -11.91 -11.51
CA VAL A 211 -6.97 -10.57 -12.00
C VAL A 211 -7.58 -9.53 -11.06
N VAL A 212 -6.73 -8.76 -10.37
CA VAL A 212 -7.18 -7.53 -9.70
C VAL A 212 -7.06 -6.39 -10.71
N VAL A 213 -8.16 -5.67 -10.93
CA VAL A 213 -8.19 -4.47 -11.77
C VAL A 213 -8.33 -3.25 -10.88
N THR A 214 -7.26 -2.46 -10.80
CA THR A 214 -7.27 -1.22 -10.01
C THR A 214 -7.41 -0.03 -10.96
N PRO A 215 -8.48 0.79 -10.89
CA PRO A 215 -8.61 1.96 -11.74
C PRO A 215 -7.70 3.10 -11.23
N TRP A 216 -6.93 3.68 -12.13
CA TRP A 216 -6.11 4.86 -11.89
C TRP A 216 -6.58 6.02 -12.73
N GLU A 217 -7.10 7.06 -12.10
CA GLU A 217 -7.36 8.34 -12.76
C GLU A 217 -6.32 9.39 -12.34
N PHE A 218 -5.78 10.12 -13.32
CA PHE A 218 -4.91 11.27 -13.12
C PHE A 218 -5.52 12.51 -13.74
N LYS A 219 -5.71 13.56 -12.92
CA LYS A 219 -6.06 14.91 -13.37
C LYS A 219 -5.02 15.88 -12.83
N ILE A 220 -4.40 16.64 -13.73
CA ILE A 220 -3.58 17.81 -13.40
C ILE A 220 -4.58 18.94 -13.16
N GLN A 221 -4.59 19.51 -11.95
CA GLN A 221 -5.28 20.78 -11.67
C GLN A 221 -4.39 21.95 -12.06
#